data_AF-A0A7J9CMZ6-F1
#
_entry.id   AF-A0A7J9CMZ6-F1
#
_cell.length_a   1.000
_cell.length_b   1.000
_cell.length_c   1.000
_cell.angle_alpha   90.00
_cell.angle_beta   90.00
_cell.angle_gamma   90.00
#
_symmetry.space_group_name_H-M   'P 1'
#
loop_
_entity.id
_entity.type
_entity.pdbx_description
1 polymer ?
#
loop_
_entity_poly.entity_id
_entity_poly.type
_entity_poly.pdbx_seq_one_letter_code
_entity_poly.pdbx_strand_id
1 'polypeptide(L)'
;MAVLTARDEKRGLEALESLKYSGLSDYLIFHRFDVADPESIAALTDFVKKQFGKLDFLVNNAGTLGATFSIAPGTECTIARGSSESGKTLIDL
;
A
#
# COMPACT_ATOMS: atom_id res chain seq x y z
N MET A 1 7.61 15.42 -5.28
CA MET A 1 8.03 14.32 -4.40
C MET A 1 6.79 13.55 -3.99
N ALA A 2 6.77 12.24 -4.15
CA ALA A 2 5.69 11.37 -3.72
C ALA A 2 6.25 10.33 -2.73
N VAL A 3 5.43 10.00 -1.73
CA VAL A 3 5.75 8.96 -0.74
C VAL A 3 4.99 7.71 -1.16
N LEU A 4 5.73 6.68 -1.56
CA LEU A 4 5.20 5.35 -1.79
C LEU A 4 5.05 4.66 -0.44
N THR A 5 3.87 4.10 -0.20
CA THR A 5 3.55 3.42 1.05
C THR A 5 3.12 1.99 0.80
N ALA A 6 3.51 1.06 1.68
CA ALA A 6 2.99 -0.31 1.65
C ALA A 6 3.02 -0.91 3.05
N ARG A 7 2.12 -1.87 3.32
CA ARG A 7 2.12 -2.64 4.57
C ARG A 7 3.32 -3.59 4.66
N ASP A 8 3.64 -4.22 3.52
CA ASP A 8 4.77 -5.11 3.35
C ASP A 8 5.96 -4.31 2.80
N GLU A 9 6.99 -4.18 3.63
CA GLU A 9 8.19 -3.42 3.30
C GLU A 9 8.95 -4.00 2.11
N LYS A 10 9.05 -5.32 2.01
CA LYS A 10 9.77 -5.98 0.92
C LYS A 10 9.07 -5.69 -0.41
N ARG A 11 7.77 -5.90 -0.47
CA ARG A 11 6.97 -5.63 -1.70
C ARG A 11 6.98 -4.15 -2.07
N GLY A 12 6.97 -3.27 -1.07
CA GLY A 12 7.06 -1.82 -1.29
C GLY A 12 8.41 -1.38 -1.88
N LEU A 13 9.50 -1.97 -1.40
CA LEU A 13 10.84 -1.71 -1.94
C LEU A 13 11.00 -2.26 -3.36
N GLU A 14 10.49 -3.46 -3.64
CA GLU A 14 10.48 -4.04 -5.00
C GLU A 14 9.69 -3.15 -5.98
N ALA A 15 8.56 -2.59 -5.55
CA ALA A 15 7.78 -1.64 -6.34
C ALA A 15 8.53 -0.32 -6.56
N LEU A 16 9.21 0.20 -5.52
CA LEU A 16 10.06 1.38 -5.63
C LEU A 16 11.18 1.15 -6.66
N GLU A 17 11.87 0.01 -6.59
CA GLU A 17 12.92 -0.35 -7.55
C GLU A 17 12.38 -0.43 -8.97
N SER A 18 11.24 -1.08 -9.17
CA SER A 18 10.57 -1.16 -10.48
C SER A 18 10.25 0.23 -11.05
N LEU A 19 9.82 1.17 -10.20
CA LEU A 19 9.53 2.55 -10.60
C LEU A 19 10.81 3.38 -10.82
N LYS A 20 11.92 3.09 -10.15
CA LYS A 20 13.21 3.75 -10.42
C LYS A 20 13.65 3.55 -11.88
N TYR A 21 13.38 2.39 -12.47
CA TYR A 21 13.68 2.13 -13.89
C TYR A 21 12.85 2.98 -14.87
N SER A 22 11.76 3.62 -14.41
CA SER A 22 10.93 4.51 -15.23
C SER A 22 11.40 5.97 -15.25
N GLY A 23 12.54 6.30 -14.63
CA GLY A 23 13.08 7.67 -14.57
C GLY A 23 12.45 8.57 -13.50
N LEU A 24 11.68 7.99 -12.59
CA LEU A 24 11.02 8.71 -11.48
C LEU A 24 11.80 8.62 -10.15
N SER A 25 13.02 8.07 -10.17
CA SER A 25 13.81 7.71 -8.98
C SER A 25 13.99 8.84 -7.98
N ASP A 26 14.16 10.06 -8.46
CA ASP A 26 14.52 11.21 -7.63
C ASP A 26 13.30 11.86 -6.96
N TYR A 27 12.10 11.44 -7.36
CA TYR A 27 10.84 11.96 -6.86
C TYR A 27 10.11 11.00 -5.93
N LEU A 28 10.63 9.79 -5.71
CA LEU A 28 9.96 8.72 -4.97
C LEU A 28 10.74 8.37 -3.71
N ILE A 29 10.03 8.36 -2.57
CA ILE A 29 10.55 7.88 -1.29
C ILE A 29 9.60 6.80 -0.79
N PHE A 30 10.14 5.67 -0.33
CA PHE A 30 9.34 4.63 0.30
C PHE A 30 9.25 4.84 1.82
N HIS A 31 8.06 4.65 2.38
CA HIS A 31 7.83 4.60 3.82
C HIS A 31 6.78 3.52 4.13
N ARG A 32 7.12 2.56 5.02
CA ARG A 32 6.15 1.53 5.44
C ARG A 32 4.95 2.19 6.11
N PHE A 33 3.73 1.76 5.76
CA PHE A 33 2.50 2.30 6.32
C PHE A 33 1.39 1.24 6.36
N ASP A 34 0.68 1.16 7.47
CA ASP A 34 -0.52 0.34 7.62
C ASP A 34 -1.69 1.19 8.13
N VAL A 35 -2.77 1.23 7.35
CA VAL A 35 -4.00 1.97 7.67
C VAL A 35 -4.73 1.39 8.88
N ALA A 36 -4.48 0.12 9.24
CA ALA A 36 -5.08 -0.53 10.40
C ALA A 36 -4.29 -0.31 11.70
N ASP A 37 -3.08 0.26 11.63
CA ASP A 37 -2.19 0.44 12.78
C ASP A 37 -2.05 1.93 13.15
N PRO A 38 -2.57 2.35 14.32
CA PRO A 38 -2.43 3.73 14.80
C PRO A 38 -0.99 4.19 14.96
N GLU A 39 -0.06 3.31 15.33
CA GLU A 39 1.37 3.67 15.47
C GLU A 39 1.98 3.98 14.10
N SER A 40 1.62 3.19 13.09
CA SER A 40 2.02 3.41 11.71
C SER A 40 1.49 4.75 11.16
N ILE A 41 0.25 5.13 11.50
CA ILE A 41 -0.34 6.42 11.15
C ILE A 41 0.42 7.58 11.81
N ALA A 42 0.75 7.46 13.09
CA ALA A 42 1.54 8.47 13.79
C ALA A 42 2.93 8.62 13.16
N ALA A 43 3.62 7.51 12.88
CA ALA A 43 4.94 7.50 12.27
C ALA A 43 4.96 8.18 10.90
N LEU A 44 3.99 7.87 10.02
CA LEU A 44 3.88 8.51 8.70
C LEU A 44 3.60 10.02 8.83
N THR A 45 2.73 10.40 9.76
CA THR A 45 2.40 11.81 9.99
C THR A 45 3.64 12.60 10.43
N ASP A 46 4.42 12.05 11.35
CA ASP A 46 5.67 12.66 11.82
C ASP A 46 6.73 12.71 10.74
N PHE A 47 6.84 11.66 9.93
CA PHE A 47 7.75 11.62 8.78
C PHE A 47 7.44 12.74 7.78
N VAL A 48 6.17 12.88 7.37
CA VAL A 48 5.75 13.91 6.41
C VAL A 48 5.98 15.32 6.97
N LYS A 49 5.65 15.56 8.25
CA LYS A 49 5.89 16.85 8.90
C LYS A 49 7.37 17.19 8.95
N LYS A 50 8.24 16.23 9.29
CA LYS A 50 9.69 16.46 9.40
C LYS A 50 10.35 16.69 8.04
N GLN A 51 9.96 15.93 7.01
CA GLN A 51 10.61 16.00 5.70
C GLN A 51 10.04 17.09 4.78
N PHE A 52 8.74 17.33 4.84
CA PHE A 52 8.05 18.20 3.86
C PHE A 52 7.32 19.38 4.50
N GLY A 53 7.12 19.36 5.82
CA GLY A 53 6.40 20.41 6.57
C GLY A 53 4.88 20.40 6.37
N LYS A 54 4.39 19.96 5.21
CA LYS A 54 2.96 19.86 4.86
C LYS A 54 2.68 18.65 3.98
N LEU A 55 1.40 18.26 3.90
CA LEU A 55 0.88 17.28 2.97
C LEU A 55 -0.08 17.98 2.00
N ASP A 56 0.25 18.01 0.71
CA ASP A 56 -0.57 18.67 -0.31
C ASP A 56 -1.74 17.78 -0.80
N PHE A 57 -1.48 16.48 -0.99
CA PHE A 57 -2.48 15.53 -1.49
C PHE A 57 -2.32 14.17 -0.80
N LEU A 58 -3.45 13.50 -0.51
CA LEU A 58 -3.51 12.15 0.04
C LEU A 58 -4.42 11.29 -0.83
N VAL A 59 -3.94 10.13 -1.25
CA VAL A 59 -4.72 9.12 -1.98
C VAL A 59 -4.96 7.95 -1.03
N ASN A 60 -6.22 7.74 -0.62
CA ASN A 60 -6.60 6.60 0.22
C ASN A 60 -6.99 5.41 -0.67
N ASN A 61 -5.99 4.69 -1.18
CA ASN A 61 -6.18 3.53 -2.06
C ASN A 61 -6.20 2.19 -1.29
N ALA A 62 -5.72 2.16 -0.04
CA ALA A 62 -5.57 0.93 0.73
C ALA A 62 -6.93 0.26 1.01
N GLY A 63 -7.18 -0.89 0.38
CA GLY A 63 -8.41 -1.67 0.55
C GLY A 63 -8.13 -3.16 0.72
N THR A 64 -8.81 -3.81 1.68
CA THR A 64 -8.80 -5.27 1.78
C THR A 64 -10.15 -5.89 1.43
N LEU A 65 -10.20 -6.68 0.33
CA LEU A 65 -11.29 -7.63 0.13
C LEU A 65 -11.24 -8.72 1.21
N GLY A 66 -12.32 -8.84 1.98
CA GLY A 66 -12.49 -9.83 3.05
C GLY A 66 -13.98 -10.16 3.17
N ALA A 67 -14.51 -10.88 2.19
CA ALA A 67 -15.90 -11.31 2.20
C ALA A 67 -15.97 -12.82 2.43
N THR A 68 -16.59 -13.19 3.56
CA THR A 68 -17.00 -14.56 3.84
C THR A 68 -18.49 -14.64 3.55
N PHE A 69 -18.87 -15.50 2.60
CA PHE A 69 -20.28 -15.75 2.29
C PHE A 69 -20.66 -17.15 2.78
N SER A 70 -21.73 -17.23 3.59
CA SER A 70 -22.36 -18.49 3.93
C SER A 70 -23.28 -18.92 2.78
N ILE A 71 -22.95 -20.04 2.13
CA ILE A 71 -23.70 -20.54 0.97
C ILE A 71 -24.85 -21.47 1.42
N ALA A 72 -24.66 -22.14 2.58
CA ALA A 72 -25.63 -23.00 3.25
C ALA A 72 -25.23 -23.16 4.74
N PRO A 73 -26.12 -23.65 5.63
CA PRO A 73 -25.75 -23.95 7.01
C PRO A 73 -24.53 -24.91 7.05
N GLY A 74 -23.42 -24.45 7.63
CA GLY A 74 -22.16 -25.20 7.69
C GLY A 74 -21.26 -25.12 6.45
N THR A 75 -21.58 -24.30 5.44
CA THR A 75 -20.72 -24.06 4.27
C THR A 75 -20.36 -22.58 4.15
N GLU A 76 -19.11 -22.25 4.51
CA GLU A 76 -18.54 -20.91 4.36
C GLU A 76 -17.57 -20.88 3.19
N CYS A 77 -17.78 -19.96 2.25
CA CYS A 77 -16.81 -19.66 1.20
C CYS A 77 -16.11 -18.35 1.54
N THR A 78 -14.83 -18.45 1.86
CA THR A 78 -13.96 -17.30 2.04
C THR A 78 -13.36 -16.93 0.70
N ILE A 79 -13.63 -15.72 0.21
CA ILE A 79 -12.88 -15.15 -0.90
C ILE A 79 -11.49 -14.82 -0.37
N ALA A 80 -10.54 -15.74 -0.50
CA ALA A 80 -9.14 -15.48 -0.24
C ALA A 80 -8.57 -14.60 -1.37
N ARG A 81 -7.68 -13.66 -1.03
CA ARG A 81 -6.99 -12.85 -2.04
C ARG A 81 -6.25 -13.78 -3.00
N GLY A 82 -6.58 -13.71 -4.29
CA GLY A 82 -5.74 -14.30 -5.32
C GLY A 82 -4.38 -13.60 -5.31
N SER A 83 -3.29 -14.36 -5.16
CA SER A 83 -1.96 -13.88 -5.54
C SER A 83 -1.99 -13.64 -7.04
N SER A 84 -2.01 -12.37 -7.45
CA SER A 84 -1.88 -11.98 -8.85
C SER A 84 -0.51 -12.43 -9.36
N GLU A 85 -0.45 -13.56 -10.06
CA GLU A 85 0.69 -13.93 -10.89
C GLU A 85 0.79 -12.97 -12.08
N SER A 86 1.94 -12.31 -12.17
CA SER A 86 2.60 -11.77 -13.36
C SER A 86 1.72 -11.05 -14.42
N GLY A 87 1.76 -9.71 -14.37
CA GLY A 87 1.83 -8.93 -15.62
C GLY A 87 0.72 -7.92 -15.93
N LYS A 88 -0.31 -7.72 -15.10
CA LYS A 88 -1.38 -6.75 -15.42
C LYS A 88 -2.11 -6.22 -14.19
N THR A 89 -1.56 -5.24 -13.47
CA THR A 89 -2.41 -4.27 -12.76
C THR A 89 -1.64 -2.99 -12.47
N LEU A 90 -2.19 -1.93 -13.05
CA LEU A 90 -2.03 -0.53 -12.72
C LEU A 90 -1.89 -0.34 -11.21
N ILE A 91 -0.69 0.06 -10.77
CA ILE A 91 -0.40 0.89 -9.59
C ILE A 91 -1.37 0.66 -8.42
N ASP A 92 -1.17 -0.42 -7.67
CA ASP A 92 -1.65 -0.48 -6.29
C ASP A 92 -0.55 0.20 -5.44
N LEU A 93 -0.77 1.49 -5.11
CA LEU A 93 -0.11 2.18 -4.01
C LEU A 93 -0.82 1.78 -2.70
#